data_AF-A0A502Y180-F1
#
_entry.id   AF-A0A502Y180-F1
#
_cell.length_a   1.000
_cell.length_b   1.000
_cell.length_c   1.000
_cell.angle_alpha   90.00
_cell.angle_beta   90.00
_cell.angle_gamma   90.00
#
_symmetry.space_group_name_H-M   'P 1'
#
loop_
_entity.id
_entity.type
_entity.pdbx_description
1 polymer ?
#
loop_
_entity_poly.entity_id
_entity_poly.type
_entity_poly.pdbx_seq_one_letter_code
_entity_poly.pdbx_strand_id
1 'polypeptide(L)'
;MKTDDLIKALDADARSKAMPLRSAWWLAAGAAVVAAAAVFMMTIGPRPDFMVAAHTIRFLSKFVFTVVLAISAFALIRALSTPGAATGRAMAAMIAAPLLVAVAVVLELFMVPQALWGTRMIGSNMMICMSFIPLIGIGPLAIFLWMLRYGAPTRPVLAGTVAGLLAGGLAATFYAAHCFDDSPLFVATWYTIAIAALALLGALGGRFFVRW
;
A
#
# COMPACT_ATOMS: atom_id res chain seq x y z
N MET A 1 -10.05 48.16 -1.57
CA MET A 1 -10.37 46.94 -0.81
C MET A 1 -9.63 46.98 0.51
N LYS A 2 -10.33 46.82 1.64
CA LYS A 2 -9.69 46.80 2.96
C LYS A 2 -9.25 45.37 3.27
N THR A 3 -8.02 45.21 3.76
CA THR A 3 -7.44 43.91 4.14
C THR A 3 -8.35 43.11 5.07
N ASP A 4 -9.10 43.79 5.93
CA ASP A 4 -10.05 43.18 6.87
C ASP A 4 -11.22 42.46 6.19
N ASP A 5 -11.67 42.97 5.04
CA ASP A 5 -12.75 42.33 4.27
C ASP A 5 -12.24 41.06 3.59
N LEU A 6 -10.96 41.06 3.16
CA LEU A 6 -10.29 39.87 2.62
C LEU A 6 -10.07 38.81 3.71
N ILE A 7 -9.68 39.22 4.92
CA ILE A 7 -9.49 38.33 6.07
C ILE A 7 -10.83 37.70 6.49
N LYS A 8 -11.92 38.50 6.54
CA LYS A 8 -13.27 37.97 6.85
C LYS A 8 -13.79 37.02 5.78
N ALA A 9 -13.54 37.31 4.50
CA ALA A 9 -13.91 36.42 3.41
C ALA A 9 -13.15 35.09 3.48
N LEU A 10 -11.83 35.12 3.76
CA LEU A 10 -11.00 33.92 3.95
C LEU A 10 -11.41 33.11 5.19
N ASP A 11 -11.76 33.77 6.30
CA ASP A 11 -12.23 33.11 7.53
C ASP A 11 -13.63 32.51 7.36
N ALA A 12 -14.51 33.14 6.58
CA ALA A 12 -15.81 32.59 6.23
C ALA A 12 -15.69 31.37 5.29
N ASP A 13 -14.77 31.41 4.33
CA ASP A 13 -14.51 30.30 3.40
C ASP A 13 -13.82 29.12 4.09
N ALA A 14 -12.89 29.38 5.02
CA ALA A 14 -12.25 28.38 5.88
C ALA A 14 -13.23 27.68 6.84
N ARG A 15 -14.33 28.34 7.22
CA ARG A 15 -15.41 27.76 8.04
C ARG A 15 -16.42 26.96 7.22
N SER A 16 -16.36 26.99 5.89
CA SER A 16 -17.21 26.15 5.05
C SER A 16 -16.79 24.68 5.21
N LYS A 17 -17.41 23.99 6.17
CA LYS A 17 -17.73 22.55 6.34
C LYS A 17 -16.89 21.46 5.62
N ALA A 18 -15.64 21.71 5.26
CA ALA A 18 -14.75 20.69 4.69
C ALA A 18 -14.32 19.76 5.82
N MET A 19 -14.52 18.45 5.66
CA MET A 19 -14.03 17.47 6.62
C MET A 19 -12.53 17.67 6.85
N PRO A 20 -12.03 17.60 8.10
CA PRO A 20 -10.60 17.65 8.35
C PRO A 20 -9.88 16.57 7.55
N LEU A 21 -8.82 16.94 6.83
CA LEU A 21 -8.06 16.04 5.95
C LEU A 21 -7.65 14.73 6.65
N ARG A 22 -7.36 14.80 7.95
CA ARG A 22 -7.09 13.63 8.81
C ARG A 22 -8.24 12.63 8.84
N SER A 23 -9.47 13.09 9.07
CA SER A 23 -10.65 12.23 9.15
C SER A 23 -11.02 11.65 7.78
N ALA A 24 -10.87 12.45 6.72
CA ALA A 24 -11.09 12.01 5.35
C ALA A 24 -10.12 10.89 4.94
N TRP A 25 -8.83 10.97 5.33
CA TRP A 25 -7.86 9.89 5.08
C TRP A 25 -8.20 8.57 5.79
N TRP A 26 -8.72 8.62 7.02
CA TRP A 26 -9.18 7.42 7.72
C TRP A 26 -10.40 6.80 7.05
N LEU A 27 -11.34 7.64 6.59
CA LEU A 27 -12.50 7.16 5.84
C LEU A 27 -12.10 6.56 4.48
N ALA A 28 -11.17 7.18 3.77
CA ALA A 28 -10.60 6.65 2.54
C ALA A 28 -9.87 5.32 2.77
N ALA A 29 -9.10 5.19 3.86
CA ALA A 29 -8.48 3.93 4.23
C ALA A 29 -9.50 2.84 4.55
N GLY A 30 -10.55 3.17 5.31
CA GLY A 30 -11.66 2.25 5.60
C GLY A 30 -12.37 1.79 4.33
N ALA A 31 -12.71 2.72 3.44
CA ALA A 31 -13.33 2.41 2.16
C ALA A 31 -12.42 1.54 1.26
N ALA A 32 -11.12 1.82 1.23
CA ALA A 32 -10.15 1.01 0.51
C ALA A 32 -10.03 -0.41 1.07
N VAL A 33 -10.02 -0.58 2.40
CA VAL A 33 -10.04 -1.90 3.04
C VAL A 33 -11.30 -2.67 2.68
N VAL A 34 -12.47 -2.04 2.74
CA VAL A 34 -13.75 -2.67 2.36
C VAL A 34 -13.76 -3.06 0.88
N ALA A 35 -13.28 -2.18 -0.01
CA ALA A 35 -13.20 -2.48 -1.43
C ALA A 35 -12.26 -3.65 -1.71
N ALA A 36 -11.06 -3.66 -1.11
CA ALA A 36 -10.11 -4.75 -1.25
C ALA A 36 -10.67 -6.07 -0.69
N ALA A 37 -11.32 -6.03 0.48
CA ALA A 37 -11.96 -7.19 1.09
C ALA A 37 -13.10 -7.73 0.21
N ALA A 38 -13.94 -6.87 -0.36
CA ALA A 38 -15.02 -7.27 -1.24
C ALA A 38 -14.50 -7.97 -2.49
N VAL A 39 -13.52 -7.37 -3.19
CA VAL A 39 -12.90 -7.99 -4.37
C VAL A 39 -12.25 -9.32 -4.01
N PHE A 40 -11.51 -9.38 -2.90
CA PHE A 40 -10.87 -10.61 -2.43
C PHE A 40 -11.89 -11.73 -2.16
N MET A 41 -12.96 -11.44 -1.41
CA MET A 41 -13.98 -12.42 -1.04
C MET A 41 -14.83 -12.87 -2.23
N MET A 42 -15.07 -11.99 -3.20
CA MET A 42 -15.84 -12.31 -4.41
C MET A 42 -15.06 -13.11 -5.45
N THR A 43 -13.72 -13.13 -5.37
CA THR A 43 -12.87 -13.75 -6.40
C THR A 43 -12.18 -15.02 -5.94
N ILE A 44 -11.34 -14.94 -4.91
CA ILE A 44 -10.44 -16.04 -4.53
C ILE A 44 -10.63 -16.52 -3.09
N GLY A 45 -11.00 -15.62 -2.18
CA GLY A 45 -11.18 -15.93 -0.76
C GLY A 45 -9.92 -16.48 -0.05
N PRO A 46 -10.00 -16.74 1.26
CA PRO A 46 -8.90 -17.33 2.01
C PRO A 46 -8.69 -18.80 1.62
N ARG A 47 -7.46 -19.29 1.78
CA ARG A 47 -7.13 -20.69 1.51
C ARG A 47 -7.85 -21.65 2.49
N PRO A 48 -8.19 -22.89 2.08
CA PRO A 48 -8.91 -23.84 2.95
C PRO A 48 -8.15 -24.22 4.23
N ASP A 49 -6.82 -24.23 4.20
CA ASP A 49 -5.93 -24.56 5.32
C ASP A 49 -5.54 -23.34 6.18
N PHE A 50 -6.22 -22.20 6.04
CA PHE A 50 -5.87 -20.93 6.68
C PHE A 50 -5.62 -21.06 8.19
N MET A 51 -6.48 -21.78 8.91
CA MET A 51 -6.34 -21.96 10.36
C MET A 51 -5.06 -22.71 10.75
N VAL A 52 -4.67 -23.72 9.98
CA VAL A 52 -3.44 -24.49 10.23
C VAL A 52 -2.22 -23.63 9.88
N ALA A 53 -2.29 -22.96 8.74
CA ALA A 53 -1.28 -22.05 8.26
C ALA A 53 -0.97 -20.89 9.22
N ALA A 54 -2.00 -20.37 9.91
CA ALA A 54 -1.88 -19.31 10.91
C ALA A 54 -0.98 -19.67 12.11
N HIS A 55 -0.60 -20.93 12.26
CA HIS A 55 0.37 -21.36 13.27
C HIS A 55 1.82 -21.40 12.75
N THR A 56 2.06 -21.03 11.49
CA THR A 56 3.40 -21.06 10.90
C THR A 56 4.02 -19.66 10.78
N ILE A 57 5.29 -19.53 11.18
CA ILE A 57 6.01 -18.25 11.11
C ILE A 57 6.14 -17.72 9.68
N ARG A 58 6.24 -18.63 8.70
CA ARG A 58 6.40 -18.31 7.28
C ARG A 58 5.12 -17.71 6.68
N PHE A 59 3.95 -18.15 7.13
CA PHE A 59 2.69 -17.55 6.72
C PHE A 59 2.53 -16.16 7.34
N LEU A 60 2.80 -16.01 8.64
CA LEU A 60 2.66 -14.73 9.34
C LEU A 60 3.60 -13.65 8.80
N SER A 61 4.82 -14.02 8.39
CA SER A 61 5.80 -13.07 7.88
C SER A 61 5.29 -12.28 6.66
N LYS A 62 4.50 -12.92 5.78
CA LYS A 62 3.85 -12.24 4.64
C LYS A 62 2.94 -11.11 5.09
N PHE A 63 2.11 -11.35 6.11
CA PHE A 63 1.23 -10.33 6.67
C PHE A 63 2.05 -9.22 7.31
N VAL A 64 3.08 -9.56 8.07
CA VAL A 64 3.96 -8.56 8.69
C VAL A 64 4.57 -7.65 7.63
N PHE A 65 5.14 -8.19 6.54
CA PHE A 65 5.78 -7.38 5.50
C PHE A 65 4.79 -6.45 4.80
N THR A 66 3.63 -6.99 4.41
CA THR A 66 2.61 -6.24 3.66
C THR A 66 1.90 -5.19 4.52
N VAL A 67 1.62 -5.50 5.79
CA VAL A 67 1.01 -4.57 6.75
C VAL A 67 2.00 -3.48 7.15
N VAL A 68 3.27 -3.79 7.39
CA VAL A 68 4.29 -2.78 7.69
C VAL A 68 4.46 -1.83 6.49
N LEU A 69 4.45 -2.35 5.26
CA LEU A 69 4.46 -1.52 4.06
C LEU A 69 3.23 -0.61 4.00
N ALA A 70 2.04 -1.15 4.20
CA ALA A 70 0.79 -0.38 4.17
C ALA A 70 0.77 0.71 5.25
N ILE A 71 1.15 0.41 6.49
CA ILE A 71 1.16 1.38 7.59
C ILE A 71 2.18 2.50 7.33
N SER A 72 3.40 2.15 6.92
CA SER A 72 4.43 3.15 6.62
C SER A 72 4.04 4.03 5.42
N ALA A 73 3.48 3.43 4.36
CA ALA A 73 2.97 4.18 3.22
C ALA A 73 1.79 5.09 3.59
N PHE A 74 0.88 4.63 4.46
CA PHE A 74 -0.24 5.43 4.95
C PHE A 74 0.23 6.63 5.79
N ALA A 75 1.26 6.46 6.62
CA ALA A 75 1.86 7.56 7.37
C ALA A 75 2.50 8.59 6.41
N LEU A 76 3.22 8.12 5.39
CA LEU A 76 3.91 8.98 4.44
C LEU A 76 2.95 9.72 3.50
N ILE A 77 1.92 9.06 2.95
CA ILE A 77 0.97 9.72 2.04
C ILE A 77 0.18 10.81 2.74
N ARG A 78 -0.19 10.60 4.01
CA ARG A 78 -0.87 11.61 4.82
C ARG A 78 0.01 12.83 5.07
N ALA A 79 1.31 12.61 5.33
CA ALA A 79 2.26 13.71 5.46
C ALA A 79 2.46 14.44 4.12
N LEU A 80 2.55 13.71 3.01
CA LEU A 80 2.70 14.29 1.67
C LEU A 80 1.47 15.07 1.19
N SER A 81 0.29 14.78 1.74
CA SER A 81 -0.97 15.47 1.39
C SER A 81 -1.08 16.87 1.98
N THR A 82 -0.26 17.19 2.99
CA THR A 82 -0.27 18.46 3.71
C THR A 82 0.95 19.28 3.31
N PRO A 83 0.77 20.48 2.72
CA PRO A 83 1.89 21.39 2.41
C PRO A 83 2.75 21.70 3.64
N GLY A 84 4.06 21.68 3.49
CA GLY A 84 5.01 22.06 4.55
C GLY A 84 5.13 21.05 5.71
N ALA A 85 4.43 19.92 5.69
CA ALA A 85 4.57 18.89 6.71
C ALA A 85 5.95 18.21 6.65
N ALA A 86 6.51 17.89 7.82
CA ALA A 86 7.78 17.18 7.92
C ALA A 86 7.61 15.71 7.49
N THR A 87 8.22 15.32 6.37
CA THR A 87 8.11 13.96 5.81
C THR A 87 9.25 13.02 6.19
N GLY A 88 10.37 13.54 6.74
CA GLY A 88 11.61 12.77 6.93
C GLY A 88 11.44 11.47 7.73
N ARG A 89 10.76 11.51 8.88
CA ARG A 89 10.52 10.30 9.71
C ARG A 89 9.61 9.29 9.01
N ALA A 90 8.55 9.76 8.35
CA ALA A 90 7.64 8.88 7.61
C ALA A 90 8.32 8.26 6.38
N MET A 91 9.22 8.98 5.73
CA MET A 91 10.01 8.48 4.62
C MET A 91 11.04 7.44 5.07
N ALA A 92 11.71 7.66 6.22
CA ALA A 92 12.58 6.67 6.82
C ALA A 92 11.84 5.38 7.20
N ALA A 93 10.59 5.48 7.69
CA ALA A 93 9.77 4.33 8.03
C ALA A 93 9.47 3.40 6.85
N MET A 94 9.52 3.89 5.60
CA MET A 94 9.35 3.06 4.40
C MET A 94 10.44 1.99 4.24
N ILE A 95 11.61 2.17 4.87
CA ILE A 95 12.72 1.20 4.83
C ILE A 95 12.38 -0.07 5.65
N ALA A 96 11.44 0.01 6.60
CA ALA A 96 11.12 -1.10 7.49
C ALA A 96 10.67 -2.36 6.76
N ALA A 97 9.73 -2.24 5.81
CA ALA A 97 9.24 -3.40 5.06
C ALA A 97 10.32 -4.06 4.18
N PRO A 98 11.08 -3.34 3.34
CA PRO A 98 12.22 -3.90 2.59
C PRO A 98 13.26 -4.57 3.48
N LEU A 99 13.57 -3.96 4.63
CA LEU A 99 14.54 -4.53 5.57
C LEU A 99 14.04 -5.87 6.15
N LEU A 100 12.77 -5.94 6.54
CA LEU A 100 12.17 -7.19 7.06
C LEU A 100 12.18 -8.30 6.00
N VAL A 101 11.85 -7.97 4.75
CA VAL A 101 11.92 -8.92 3.62
C VAL A 101 13.36 -9.38 3.39
N ALA A 102 14.33 -8.45 3.39
CA ALA A 102 15.74 -8.78 3.18
C ALA A 102 16.27 -9.72 4.26
N VAL A 103 15.97 -9.46 5.53
CA VAL A 103 16.35 -10.34 6.64
C VAL A 103 15.74 -11.73 6.46
N ALA A 104 14.46 -11.82 6.10
CA ALA A 104 13.81 -13.11 5.90
C ALA A 104 14.35 -13.90 4.69
N VAL A 105 14.72 -13.21 3.61
CA VAL A 105 15.40 -13.81 2.45
C VAL A 105 16.77 -14.34 2.85
N VAL A 106 17.56 -13.56 3.57
CA VAL A 106 18.89 -14.00 4.05
C VAL A 106 18.76 -15.26 4.91
N LEU A 107 17.81 -15.27 5.86
CA LEU A 107 17.53 -16.44 6.69
C LEU A 107 17.10 -17.66 5.85
N GLU A 108 16.26 -17.46 4.82
CA GLU A 108 15.86 -18.54 3.93
C GLU A 108 17.04 -19.11 3.12
N LEU A 109 17.93 -18.25 2.61
CA LEU A 109 19.12 -18.68 1.86
C LEU A 109 20.08 -19.49 2.74
N PHE A 110 20.17 -19.21 4.05
CA PHE A 110 20.97 -20.00 4.99
C PHE A 110 20.33 -21.36 5.33
N MET A 111 19.01 -21.42 5.42
CA MET A 111 18.29 -22.63 5.85
C MET A 111 17.94 -23.60 4.71
N VAL A 112 17.97 -23.13 3.45
CA VAL A 112 17.51 -23.92 2.30
C VAL A 112 18.67 -24.26 1.38
N PRO A 113 18.83 -25.54 0.97
CA PRO A 113 19.82 -25.93 -0.03
C PRO A 113 19.70 -25.12 -1.32
N GLN A 114 20.85 -24.71 -1.88
CA GLN A 114 20.91 -23.84 -3.07
C GLN A 114 20.12 -24.37 -4.28
N ALA A 115 20.10 -25.69 -4.45
CA ALA A 115 19.34 -26.35 -5.52
C ALA A 115 17.83 -26.07 -5.49
N LEU A 116 17.28 -25.67 -4.33
CA LEU A 116 15.84 -25.40 -4.16
C LEU A 116 15.49 -23.91 -4.21
N TRP A 117 16.48 -23.01 -4.31
CA TRP A 117 16.23 -21.57 -4.32
C TRP A 117 15.37 -21.15 -5.50
N GLY A 118 15.67 -21.63 -6.71
CA GLY A 118 14.89 -21.34 -7.92
C GLY A 118 13.45 -21.82 -7.79
N THR A 119 13.24 -23.05 -7.34
CA THR A 119 11.90 -23.61 -7.13
C THR A 119 11.08 -22.80 -6.13
N ARG A 120 11.71 -22.37 -5.02
CA ARG A 120 11.04 -21.55 -4.01
C ARG A 120 10.78 -20.11 -4.46
N MET A 121 11.65 -19.55 -5.29
CA MET A 121 11.46 -18.23 -5.87
C MET A 121 10.33 -18.23 -6.91
N ILE A 122 10.29 -19.22 -7.79
CA ILE A 122 9.26 -19.36 -8.84
C ILE A 122 7.89 -19.67 -8.21
N GLY A 123 7.84 -20.58 -7.23
CA GLY A 123 6.61 -21.01 -6.59
C GLY A 123 5.60 -21.61 -7.59
N SER A 124 4.36 -21.79 -7.13
CA SER A 124 3.25 -22.31 -7.94
C SER A 124 2.24 -21.23 -8.33
N ASN A 125 2.18 -20.13 -7.58
CA ASN A 125 1.15 -19.10 -7.71
C ASN A 125 1.68 -17.78 -8.29
N MET A 126 2.80 -17.79 -9.03
CA MET A 126 3.39 -16.54 -9.56
C MET A 126 2.39 -15.77 -10.43
N MET A 127 1.71 -16.46 -11.36
CA MET A 127 0.82 -15.80 -12.31
C MET A 127 -0.45 -15.31 -11.60
N ILE A 128 -0.92 -16.09 -10.63
CA ILE A 128 -2.08 -15.76 -9.81
C ILE A 128 -1.80 -14.49 -8.99
N CYS A 129 -0.64 -14.41 -8.33
CA CYS A 129 -0.30 -13.21 -7.54
C CYS A 129 -0.12 -11.96 -8.42
N MET A 130 0.50 -12.12 -9.59
CA MET A 130 0.69 -11.04 -10.57
C MET A 130 -0.63 -10.49 -11.11
N SER A 131 -1.69 -11.29 -11.18
CA SER A 131 -3.01 -10.84 -11.63
C SER A 131 -3.88 -10.32 -10.48
N PHE A 132 -3.95 -11.05 -9.37
CA PHE A 132 -4.89 -10.74 -8.29
C PHE A 132 -4.44 -9.59 -7.39
N ILE A 133 -3.14 -9.40 -7.14
CA ILE A 133 -2.68 -8.25 -6.35
C ILE A 133 -3.05 -6.94 -7.04
N PRO A 134 -2.76 -6.72 -8.35
CA PRO A 134 -3.25 -5.55 -9.06
C PRO A 134 -4.78 -5.46 -9.10
N LEU A 135 -5.49 -6.56 -9.38
CA LEU A 135 -6.96 -6.56 -9.43
C LEU A 135 -7.59 -6.08 -8.11
N ILE A 136 -7.11 -6.59 -6.98
CA ILE A 136 -7.55 -6.17 -5.64
C ILE A 136 -7.10 -4.73 -5.35
N GLY A 137 -5.91 -4.33 -5.83
CA GLY A 137 -5.29 -3.04 -5.52
C GLY A 137 -5.77 -1.84 -6.36
N ILE A 138 -6.33 -2.05 -7.55
CA ILE A 138 -6.81 -0.95 -8.42
C ILE A 138 -7.91 -0.12 -7.73
N GLY A 139 -8.84 -0.77 -7.04
CA GLY A 139 -9.91 -0.09 -6.29
C GLY A 139 -9.35 0.84 -5.18
N PRO A 140 -8.57 0.30 -4.23
CA PRO A 140 -7.82 1.10 -3.25
C PRO A 140 -7.00 2.23 -3.88
N LEU A 141 -6.29 1.96 -4.97
CA LEU A 141 -5.47 2.96 -5.66
C LEU A 141 -6.32 4.13 -6.16
N ALA A 142 -7.47 3.85 -6.79
CA ALA A 142 -8.39 4.88 -7.26
C ALA A 142 -8.90 5.76 -6.11
N ILE A 143 -9.25 5.14 -4.97
CA ILE A 143 -9.69 5.85 -3.75
C ILE A 143 -8.58 6.78 -3.23
N PHE A 144 -7.33 6.29 -3.13
CA PHE A 144 -6.22 7.10 -2.63
C PHE A 144 -5.81 8.22 -3.58
N LEU A 145 -5.81 7.99 -4.90
CA LEU A 145 -5.56 9.03 -5.89
C LEU A 145 -6.64 10.10 -5.87
N TRP A 146 -7.90 9.71 -5.71
CA TRP A 146 -9.01 10.66 -5.55
C TRP A 146 -8.85 11.46 -4.26
N MET A 147 -8.48 10.83 -3.15
CA MET A 147 -8.22 11.50 -1.87
C MET A 147 -7.07 12.51 -1.96
N LEU A 148 -6.02 12.21 -2.74
CA LEU A 148 -4.92 13.14 -2.97
C LEU A 148 -5.34 14.44 -3.67
N ARG A 149 -6.44 14.43 -4.44
CA ARG A 149 -7.02 15.65 -5.03
C ARG A 149 -7.69 16.57 -4.02
N TYR A 150 -7.99 16.11 -2.81
CA TYR A 150 -8.46 16.98 -1.73
C TYR A 150 -7.32 17.48 -0.85
N GLY A 151 -6.13 16.88 -1.00
CA GLY A 151 -4.90 17.43 -0.45
C GLY A 151 -4.27 18.47 -1.37
N ALA A 152 -3.18 19.06 -0.91
CA ALA A 152 -2.34 19.94 -1.70
C ALA A 152 -0.90 19.39 -1.76
N PRO A 153 -0.69 18.20 -2.35
CA PRO A 153 0.64 17.59 -2.39
C PRO A 153 1.58 18.39 -3.30
N THR A 154 2.71 18.85 -2.75
CA THR A 154 3.75 19.59 -3.50
C THR A 154 4.54 18.70 -4.47
N ARG A 155 4.47 17.38 -4.30
CA ARG A 155 5.16 16.37 -5.12
C ARG A 155 4.16 15.30 -5.60
N PRO A 156 3.35 15.59 -6.64
CA PRO A 156 2.22 14.74 -7.03
C PRO A 156 2.65 13.34 -7.50
N VAL A 157 3.78 13.22 -8.20
CA VAL A 157 4.32 11.91 -8.63
C VAL A 157 4.69 11.05 -7.43
N LEU A 158 5.42 11.61 -6.46
CA LEU A 158 5.82 10.88 -5.24
C LEU A 158 4.60 10.48 -4.41
N ALA A 159 3.65 11.40 -4.20
CA ALA A 159 2.41 11.10 -3.49
C ALA A 159 1.62 9.97 -4.17
N GLY A 160 1.55 10.00 -5.51
CA GLY A 160 0.98 8.93 -6.31
C GLY A 160 1.72 7.60 -6.18
N THR A 161 3.05 7.59 -6.22
CA THR A 161 3.86 6.38 -5.98
C THR A 161 3.54 5.77 -4.62
N VAL A 162 3.50 6.59 -3.57
CA VAL A 162 3.17 6.12 -2.21
C VAL A 162 1.72 5.63 -2.11
N ALA A 163 0.78 6.24 -2.84
CA ALA A 163 -0.60 5.74 -2.97
C ALA A 163 -0.63 4.34 -3.57
N GLY A 164 0.17 4.09 -4.61
CA GLY A 164 0.32 2.77 -5.20
C GLY A 164 0.99 1.75 -4.28
N LEU A 165 2.00 2.15 -3.51
CA LEU A 165 2.60 1.30 -2.48
C LEU A 165 1.61 0.95 -1.36
N LEU A 166 0.79 1.91 -0.92
CA LEU A 166 -0.26 1.70 0.06
C LEU A 166 -1.33 0.73 -0.46
N ALA A 167 -1.82 0.96 -1.68
CA ALA A 167 -2.79 0.09 -2.35
C ALA A 167 -2.23 -1.33 -2.56
N GLY A 168 -0.98 -1.44 -3.00
CA GLY A 168 -0.30 -2.71 -3.19
C GLY A 168 -0.05 -3.45 -1.89
N GLY A 169 0.38 -2.77 -0.82
CA GLY A 169 0.53 -3.34 0.51
C GLY A 169 -0.79 -3.91 1.03
N LEU A 170 -1.87 -3.13 0.94
CA LEU A 170 -3.21 -3.56 1.33
C LEU A 170 -3.70 -4.78 0.52
N ALA A 171 -3.58 -4.73 -0.81
CA ALA A 171 -3.97 -5.82 -1.69
C ALA A 171 -3.17 -7.10 -1.44
N ALA A 172 -1.85 -6.95 -1.23
CA ALA A 172 -0.96 -8.05 -0.92
C ALA A 172 -1.25 -8.67 0.47
N THR A 173 -1.72 -7.89 1.45
CA THR A 173 -2.20 -8.41 2.75
C THR A 173 -3.40 -9.34 2.56
N PHE A 174 -4.38 -8.94 1.74
CA PHE A 174 -5.51 -9.82 1.43
C PHE A 174 -5.07 -11.04 0.62
N TYR A 175 -4.27 -10.85 -0.42
CA TYR A 175 -3.78 -11.96 -1.24
C TYR A 175 -2.91 -12.96 -0.44
N ALA A 176 -2.17 -12.51 0.58
CA ALA A 176 -1.43 -13.38 1.48
C ALA A 176 -2.30 -14.42 2.20
N ALA A 177 -3.59 -14.14 2.41
CA ALA A 177 -4.54 -15.08 2.99
C ALA A 177 -4.93 -16.23 2.03
N HIS A 178 -4.70 -16.07 0.73
CA HIS A 178 -5.00 -17.09 -0.29
C HIS A 178 -3.74 -17.87 -0.72
N CYS A 179 -2.59 -17.21 -0.80
CA CYS A 179 -1.39 -17.77 -1.43
C CYS A 179 -0.71 -18.84 -0.58
N PHE A 180 -0.54 -20.05 -1.13
CA PHE A 180 0.14 -21.19 -0.50
C PHE A 180 1.68 -21.10 -0.51
N ASP A 181 2.28 -20.28 -1.38
CA ASP A 181 3.75 -20.18 -1.49
C ASP A 181 4.35 -19.34 -0.35
N ASP A 182 4.59 -19.94 0.81
CA ASP A 182 5.09 -19.28 2.05
C ASP A 182 6.60 -18.98 2.07
N SER A 183 7.25 -18.93 0.91
CA SER A 183 8.68 -18.62 0.80
C SER A 183 8.94 -17.10 0.82
N PRO A 184 9.81 -16.61 1.74
CA PRO A 184 10.36 -15.26 1.66
C PRO A 184 10.92 -14.87 0.28
N LEU A 185 11.59 -15.78 -0.43
CA LEU A 185 12.08 -15.55 -1.80
C LEU A 185 10.93 -15.25 -2.78
N PHE A 186 9.85 -16.03 -2.71
CA PHE A 186 8.67 -15.80 -3.54
C PHE A 186 8.05 -14.42 -3.29
N VAL A 187 7.90 -14.04 -2.02
CA VAL A 187 7.32 -12.74 -1.62
C VAL A 187 8.23 -11.60 -2.07
N ALA A 188 9.54 -11.71 -1.83
CA ALA A 188 10.51 -10.71 -2.20
C ALA A 188 10.54 -10.43 -3.70
N THR A 189 10.33 -11.45 -4.53
CA THR A 189 10.29 -11.32 -5.99
C THR A 189 8.91 -10.89 -6.47
N TRP A 190 7.89 -11.72 -6.30
CA TRP A 190 6.63 -11.54 -7.00
C TRP A 190 5.69 -10.53 -6.34
N TYR A 191 5.61 -10.49 -5.00
CA TYR A 191 4.75 -9.49 -4.36
C TYR A 191 5.34 -8.09 -4.61
N THR A 192 6.67 -7.95 -4.54
CA THR A 192 7.34 -6.69 -4.83
C THR A 192 7.09 -6.22 -6.25
N ILE A 193 7.14 -7.11 -7.26
CA ILE A 193 6.83 -6.75 -8.65
C ILE A 193 5.37 -6.30 -8.79
N ALA A 194 4.42 -7.01 -8.16
CA ALA A 194 3.01 -6.66 -8.24
C ALA A 194 2.72 -5.29 -7.62
N ILE A 195 3.32 -5.05 -6.45
CA ILE A 195 3.22 -3.80 -5.71
C ILE A 195 3.90 -2.68 -6.49
N ALA A 196 5.05 -2.94 -7.12
CA ALA A 196 5.75 -1.98 -7.95
C ALA A 196 4.91 -1.56 -9.16
N ALA A 197 4.16 -2.49 -9.78
CA ALA A 197 3.22 -2.15 -10.84
C ALA A 197 2.15 -1.15 -10.37
N LEU A 198 1.55 -1.37 -9.18
CA LEU A 198 0.61 -0.42 -8.59
C LEU A 198 1.29 0.91 -8.21
N ALA A 199 2.53 0.89 -7.74
CA ALA A 199 3.32 2.09 -7.47
C ALA A 199 3.59 2.91 -8.74
N LEU A 200 3.88 2.27 -9.86
CA LEU A 200 4.04 2.92 -11.16
C LEU A 200 2.72 3.51 -11.66
N LEU A 201 1.62 2.75 -11.58
CA LEU A 201 0.29 3.24 -11.92
C LEU A 201 -0.10 4.43 -11.03
N GLY A 202 0.22 4.36 -9.74
CA GLY A 202 0.04 5.47 -8.80
C GLY A 202 0.88 6.68 -9.17
N ALA A 203 2.15 6.51 -9.57
CA ALA A 203 3.01 7.61 -10.01
C ALA A 203 2.46 8.31 -11.26
N LEU A 204 1.99 7.54 -12.24
CA LEU A 204 1.31 8.05 -13.43
C LEU A 204 0.01 8.76 -13.05
N GLY A 205 -0.81 8.14 -12.19
CA GLY A 205 -2.04 8.73 -11.69
C GLY A 205 -1.80 10.06 -10.96
N GLY A 206 -0.78 10.12 -10.11
CA GLY A 206 -0.33 11.34 -9.46
C GLY A 206 0.09 12.40 -10.47
N ARG A 207 0.85 12.02 -11.50
CA ARG A 207 1.28 12.92 -12.58
C ARG A 207 0.10 13.53 -13.34
N PHE A 208 -0.94 12.76 -13.68
CA PHE A 208 -2.00 13.23 -14.57
C PHE A 208 -3.23 13.76 -13.85
N PHE A 209 -3.54 13.23 -12.66
CA PHE A 209 -4.80 13.49 -11.98
C PHE A 209 -4.67 14.31 -10.69
N VAL A 210 -3.48 14.44 -10.12
CA VAL A 210 -3.23 15.13 -8.83
C VAL A 210 -2.49 16.46 -9.03
N ARG A 211 -2.21 16.84 -10.28
CA ARG A 211 -1.66 18.16 -10.60
C ARG A 211 -2.77 19.20 -10.54
N TRP A 212 -2.51 20.25 -9.78
CA TRP A 212 -3.28 21.49 -9.74
C TRP A 212 -2.73 22.49 -10.75
#